data_AF-A0A3M0ZL25-F1
#
_entry.id   AF-A0A3M0ZL25-F1
#
_cell.length_a   1.000
_cell.length_b   1.000
_cell.length_c   1.000
_cell.angle_alpha   90.00
_cell.angle_beta   90.00
_cell.angle_gamma   90.00
#
_symmetry.space_group_name_H-M   'P 1'
#
loop_
_entity.id
_entity.type
_entity.pdbx_description
1 polymer ?
#
loop_
_entity_poly.entity_id
_entity_poly.type
_entity_poly.pdbx_seq_one_letter_code
_entity_poly.pdbx_strand_id
1 'polypeptide(L)'
;MLVAPLKCLARRGARTDRAAFAAVPGGANWRWRRAHGFLGRVNRQTRLFLVALAALVVASACSRPLPEAGTPQAELYRKRCGACHRPFHPGSMTAAMWKYQVERAEKSRMMTAGQKLSEEEYRQILDYLVRNAGKS
;
A
#
# COMPACT_ATOMS: atom_id res chain seq x y z
N MET A 1 5.35 -4.37 -38.73
CA MET A 1 4.27 -3.53 -38.19
C MET A 1 4.85 -2.16 -37.86
N LEU A 2 4.69 -1.19 -38.76
CA LEU A 2 5.12 0.19 -38.57
C LEU A 2 4.05 0.95 -37.78
N VAL A 3 4.45 1.66 -36.73
CA VAL A 3 3.64 2.75 -36.17
C VAL A 3 4.50 4.01 -36.25
N ALA A 4 4.12 4.90 -37.16
CA ALA A 4 4.66 6.25 -37.26
C ALA A 4 3.98 7.17 -36.21
N PRO A 5 4.67 8.25 -35.79
CA PRO A 5 4.21 9.16 -34.75
C PRO A 5 3.33 10.29 -35.30
N LEU A 6 2.29 10.66 -34.55
CA LEU A 6 1.48 11.86 -34.80
C LEU A 6 1.40 12.69 -33.53
N LYS A 7 1.94 13.91 -33.59
CA LYS A 7 1.35 15.18 -33.12
C LYS A 7 2.39 16.28 -33.32
N CYS A 8 2.29 16.98 -34.45
CA CYS A 8 1.61 18.28 -34.60
C CYS A 8 2.26 19.42 -33.81
N LEU A 9 3.04 20.19 -34.57
CA LEU A 9 3.36 21.61 -34.41
C LEU A 9 2.14 22.42 -33.94
N ALA A 10 2.37 23.46 -33.11
CA ALA A 10 2.35 24.85 -33.58
C ALA A 10 2.33 25.88 -32.44
N ARG A 11 3.07 26.95 -32.70
CA ARG A 11 3.27 28.19 -31.94
C ARG A 11 2.02 29.07 -31.80
N ARG A 12 1.99 29.87 -30.72
CA ARG A 12 1.64 31.32 -30.59
C ARG A 12 1.23 31.54 -29.12
N GLY A 13 1.66 32.54 -28.34
CA GLY A 13 2.14 33.88 -28.65
C GLY A 13 1.09 34.91 -28.21
N ALA A 14 1.17 35.41 -26.97
CA ALA A 14 0.55 36.65 -26.45
C ALA A 14 1.06 36.79 -24.99
N ARG A 15 1.99 37.67 -24.61
CA ARG A 15 2.00 39.14 -24.64
C ARG A 15 0.72 39.73 -24.04
N THR A 16 0.73 39.91 -22.73
CA THR A 16 -0.14 40.84 -22.00
C THR A 16 0.73 41.72 -21.10
N ASP A 17 1.03 42.89 -21.65
CA ASP A 17 0.89 44.20 -21.03
C ASP A 17 1.36 44.40 -19.58
N ARG A 18 2.56 44.99 -19.50
CA ARG A 18 2.94 45.92 -18.44
C ARG A 18 1.94 47.08 -18.40
N ALA A 19 0.91 46.95 -17.59
CA ALA A 19 0.19 48.11 -17.07
C ALA A 19 0.89 48.58 -15.80
N ALA A 20 1.54 49.73 -15.92
CA ALA A 20 2.04 50.53 -14.81
C ALA A 20 0.87 50.88 -13.89
N PHE A 21 0.84 50.29 -12.69
CA PHE A 21 0.08 50.86 -11.60
C PHE A 21 0.95 51.88 -10.88
N ALA A 22 0.42 53.10 -10.88
CA ALA A 22 0.96 54.30 -10.30
C ALA A 22 1.41 54.12 -8.84
N ALA A 23 2.47 54.84 -8.49
CA ALA A 23 2.88 55.08 -7.13
C ALA A 23 1.75 55.76 -6.34
N VAL A 24 1.37 55.16 -5.21
CA VAL A 24 0.54 55.78 -4.18
C VAL A 24 1.49 56.40 -3.14
N PRO A 25 1.56 57.72 -2.99
CA PRO A 25 2.22 58.35 -1.86
C PRO A 25 1.18 58.58 -0.76
N GLY A 26 1.42 58.03 0.43
CA GLY A 26 0.56 58.34 1.58
C GLY A 26 0.54 57.23 2.60
N GLY A 27 1.20 57.48 3.73
CA GLY A 27 1.43 56.52 4.79
C GLY A 27 0.15 55.94 5.40
N ALA A 28 0.18 54.64 5.64
CA ALA A 28 -0.60 54.00 6.68
C ALA A 28 0.15 52.76 7.18
N ASN A 29 0.53 52.82 8.45
CA ASN A 29 0.67 51.71 9.40
C ASN A 29 1.36 50.40 8.95
N TRP A 30 2.69 50.40 8.94
CA TRP A 30 3.55 49.20 8.97
C TRP A 30 3.36 48.26 10.19
N ARG A 31 2.26 48.39 10.94
CA ARG A 31 1.99 47.67 12.20
C ARG A 31 1.22 46.35 12.05
N TRP A 32 0.75 45.99 10.86
CA TRP A 32 0.00 44.73 10.64
C TRP A 32 0.78 43.60 9.96
N ARG A 33 2.04 43.82 9.53
CA ARG A 33 2.93 42.73 9.04
C ARG A 33 3.59 41.93 10.18
N ARG A 34 2.88 41.68 11.27
CA ARG A 34 3.34 40.81 12.35
C ARG A 34 2.33 39.74 12.80
N ALA A 35 1.28 39.51 12.01
CA ALA A 35 0.28 38.48 12.29
C ALA A 35 0.35 37.24 11.36
N HIS A 36 1.32 37.17 10.44
CA HIS A 36 1.59 35.97 9.61
C HIS A 36 2.92 35.27 9.94
N GLY A 37 3.52 35.58 11.08
CA GLY A 37 4.81 35.00 11.51
C GLY A 37 4.70 33.73 12.36
N PHE A 38 3.50 33.21 12.61
CA PHE A 38 3.30 32.02 13.44
C PHE A 38 3.15 30.71 12.64
N LEU A 39 3.41 30.72 11.34
CA LEU A 39 3.87 29.50 10.64
C LEU A 39 5.38 29.50 10.64
N GLY A 40 5.92 29.58 11.86
CA GLY A 40 7.33 29.72 12.16
C GLY A 40 8.11 28.64 11.43
N ARG A 41 9.24 29.08 10.85
CA ARG A 41 10.32 28.25 10.32
C ARG A 41 10.45 26.96 11.13
N VAL A 42 9.81 25.88 10.66
CA VAL A 42 9.90 24.57 11.31
C VAL A 42 11.38 24.24 11.37
N ASN A 43 11.94 24.15 12.58
CA ASN A 43 13.38 23.95 12.79
C ASN A 43 13.83 22.75 11.95
N ARG A 44 14.99 22.85 11.28
CA ARG A 44 15.57 21.75 10.48
C ARG A 44 15.60 20.46 11.31
N GLN A 45 15.88 20.57 12.61
CA GLN A 45 15.84 19.44 13.54
C GLN A 45 14.43 18.83 13.67
N THR A 46 13.38 19.66 13.81
CA THR A 46 11.99 19.18 13.89
C THR A 46 11.56 18.50 12.59
N ARG A 47 11.95 19.03 11.41
CA ARG A 47 11.68 18.37 10.13
C ARG A 47 12.38 17.02 10.03
N LEU A 48 13.65 16.94 10.42
CA LEU A 48 14.40 15.69 10.43
C LEU A 48 13.81 14.67 11.41
N PHE A 49 13.37 15.11 12.58
CA PHE A 49 12.72 14.25 13.56
C PHE A 49 11.40 13.66 13.02
N LEU A 50 10.55 14.49 12.40
CA LEU A 50 9.29 14.03 11.81
C LEU A 50 9.53 13.04 10.65
N VAL A 51 10.53 13.29 9.80
CA VAL A 51 10.90 12.36 8.73
C VAL A 51 11.42 11.04 9.29
N ALA A 52 12.26 11.08 10.32
CA ALA A 52 12.77 9.89 10.98
C ALA A 52 11.64 9.08 11.64
N LEU A 53 10.71 9.75 12.33
CA LEU A 53 9.54 9.12 12.93
C LEU A 53 8.65 8.45 11.87
N ALA A 54 8.38 9.16 10.77
CA ALA A 54 7.60 8.61 9.66
C ALA A 54 8.28 7.39 9.02
N ALA A 55 9.60 7.44 8.81
CA ALA A 55 10.38 6.31 8.30
C ALA A 55 10.32 5.11 9.26
N LEU A 56 10.37 5.35 10.57
CA LEU A 56 10.27 4.29 11.58
C LEU A 56 8.88 3.61 11.57
N VAL A 57 7.82 4.40 11.45
CA VAL A 57 6.44 3.88 11.36
C VAL A 57 6.26 3.02 10.11
N VAL A 58 6.76 3.48 8.96
CA VAL A 58 6.72 2.70 7.71
C VAL A 58 7.52 1.40 7.84
N ALA A 59 8.70 1.45 8.47
CA ALA A 59 9.52 0.26 8.72
C ALA A 59 8.85 -0.73 9.69
N SER A 60 8.00 -0.25 10.60
CA SER A 60 7.29 -1.07 11.60
C SER A 60 6.01 -1.74 11.10
N ALA A 61 5.60 -1.53 9.84
CA ALA A 61 4.45 -2.20 9.22
C ALA A 61 4.73 -3.68 8.91
N CYS A 62 5.26 -4.40 9.90
CA CYS A 62 5.70 -5.77 9.81
C CYS A 62 4.50 -6.72 9.72
N SER A 63 4.62 -7.64 8.79
CA SER A 63 3.61 -8.64 8.53
C SER A 63 3.60 -9.70 9.64
N ARG A 64 2.43 -10.05 10.17
CA ARG A 64 2.31 -11.09 11.22
C ARG A 64 2.89 -12.43 10.71
N PRO A 65 3.77 -13.09 11.48
CA PRO A 65 4.30 -14.39 11.10
C PRO A 65 3.17 -15.42 11.08
N LEU A 66 3.33 -16.46 10.26
CA LEU A 66 2.41 -17.59 10.29
C LEU A 66 2.55 -18.34 11.63
N PRO A 67 1.45 -18.83 12.22
CA PRO A 67 1.52 -19.68 13.40
C PRO A 67 2.27 -20.98 13.08
N GLU A 68 2.85 -21.61 14.10
CA GLU A 68 3.60 -22.87 13.95
C GLU A 68 4.67 -22.82 12.84
N ALA A 69 5.30 -21.65 12.67
CA ALA A 69 6.35 -21.45 11.67
C ALA A 69 7.47 -22.49 11.84
N GLY A 70 7.90 -23.09 10.73
CA GLY A 70 8.91 -24.14 10.72
C GLY A 70 8.36 -25.57 10.75
N THR A 71 7.05 -25.76 10.98
CA THR A 71 6.42 -27.08 10.82
C THR A 71 6.23 -27.44 9.33
N PRO A 72 6.23 -28.74 8.97
CA PRO A 72 5.97 -29.18 7.60
C PRO A 72 4.64 -28.66 7.03
N GLN A 73 3.61 -28.55 7.85
CA GLN A 73 2.28 -28.10 7.45
C GLN A 73 2.26 -26.58 7.18
N ALA A 74 2.90 -25.78 8.03
CA ALA A 74 3.04 -24.35 7.79
C ALA A 74 3.88 -24.07 6.53
N GLU A 75 4.91 -24.88 6.27
CA GLU A 75 5.72 -24.81 5.06
C GLU A 75 4.91 -25.16 3.81
N LEU A 76 4.17 -26.27 3.87
CA LEU A 76 3.29 -26.69 2.78
C LEU A 76 2.26 -25.60 2.45
N TYR A 77 1.59 -25.06 3.47
CA TYR A 77 0.64 -23.96 3.30
C TYR A 77 1.29 -22.75 2.64
N ARG A 78 2.47 -22.32 3.13
CA ARG A 78 3.20 -21.18 2.57
C ARG A 78 3.58 -21.44 1.10
N LYS A 79 4.06 -22.63 0.78
CA LYS A 79 4.49 -22.99 -0.58
C LYS A 79 3.33 -23.03 -1.56
N ARG A 80 2.21 -23.66 -1.18
CA ARG A 80 1.07 -23.87 -2.08
C ARG A 80 0.18 -22.64 -2.18
N CYS A 81 -0.19 -22.04 -1.06
CA CYS A 81 -1.08 -20.87 -1.05
C CYS A 81 -0.33 -19.54 -1.21
N GLY A 82 1.00 -19.54 -1.11
CA GLY A 82 1.86 -18.38 -1.35
C GLY A 82 2.32 -18.21 -2.81
N ALA A 83 1.97 -19.15 -3.69
CA ALA A 83 2.48 -19.17 -5.07
C ALA A 83 1.96 -18.01 -5.94
N CYS A 84 0.76 -17.47 -5.65
CA CYS A 84 0.14 -16.41 -6.46
C CYS A 84 0.06 -15.06 -5.75
N HIS A 85 0.01 -15.07 -4.42
CA HIS A 85 -0.02 -13.88 -3.59
C HIS A 85 0.55 -14.24 -2.22
N ARG A 86 0.77 -13.25 -1.36
CA ARG A 86 1.13 -13.51 0.02
C ARG A 86 0.05 -14.39 0.69
N PRO A 87 0.40 -15.50 1.37
CA PRO A 87 -0.59 -16.35 2.00
C PRO A 87 -1.33 -15.57 3.08
N PHE A 88 -2.65 -15.79 3.15
CA PHE A 88 -3.50 -15.19 4.16
C PHE A 88 -3.14 -15.72 5.56
N HIS A 89 -3.32 -14.90 6.59
CA HIS A 89 -3.01 -15.35 7.95
C HIS A 89 -4.13 -16.28 8.46
N PRO A 90 -3.86 -17.48 9.00
CA PRO A 90 -4.90 -18.43 9.43
C PRO A 90 -5.93 -17.80 10.41
N GLY A 91 -5.46 -16.95 11.32
CA GLY A 91 -6.32 -16.20 12.24
C GLY A 91 -7.25 -15.13 11.61
N SER A 92 -7.21 -14.90 10.29
CA SER A 92 -8.04 -13.87 9.63
C SER A 92 -9.47 -14.32 9.31
N MET A 93 -9.75 -15.62 9.44
CA MET A 93 -11.06 -16.22 9.14
C MET A 93 -11.37 -17.33 10.14
N THR A 94 -12.65 -17.63 10.33
CA THR A 94 -13.09 -18.75 11.16
C THR A 94 -12.85 -20.08 10.46
N ALA A 95 -12.87 -21.19 11.21
CA ALA A 95 -12.70 -22.53 10.64
C ALA A 95 -13.72 -22.85 9.53
N ALA A 96 -14.98 -22.43 9.68
CA ALA A 96 -16.02 -22.64 8.68
C ALA A 96 -15.73 -21.86 7.38
N MET A 97 -15.26 -20.62 7.51
CA MET A 97 -14.85 -19.80 6.37
C MET A 97 -13.66 -20.42 5.64
N TRP A 98 -12.67 -20.97 6.35
CA TRP A 98 -11.53 -21.63 5.71
C TRP A 98 -11.92 -22.85 4.88
N LYS A 99 -12.81 -23.70 5.39
CA LYS A 99 -13.34 -24.85 4.64
C LYS A 99 -13.91 -24.41 3.28
N TYR A 100 -14.76 -23.39 3.30
CA TYR A 100 -15.35 -22.83 2.09
C TYR A 100 -14.30 -22.22 1.14
N GLN A 101 -13.34 -21.47 1.68
CA GLN A 101 -12.36 -20.75 0.86
C GLN A 101 -11.35 -21.69 0.19
N VAL A 102 -10.89 -22.73 0.89
CA VAL A 102 -9.97 -23.72 0.31
C VAL A 102 -10.68 -24.52 -0.79
N GLU A 103 -11.92 -24.97 -0.56
CA GLU A 103 -12.74 -25.64 -1.57
C GLU A 103 -12.95 -24.74 -2.81
N ARG A 104 -13.29 -23.47 -2.60
CA ARG A 104 -13.45 -22.51 -3.70
C ARG A 104 -12.15 -22.26 -4.44
N ALA A 105 -11.02 -22.12 -3.73
CA ALA A 105 -9.72 -21.85 -4.35
C ALA A 105 -9.30 -23.02 -5.25
N GLU A 106 -9.47 -24.25 -4.77
CA GLU A 106 -9.23 -25.47 -5.53
C GLU A 106 -10.10 -25.53 -6.78
N LYS A 107 -11.41 -25.24 -6.68
CA LYS A 107 -12.33 -25.26 -7.82
C LYS A 107 -12.18 -24.07 -8.79
N SER A 108 -11.28 -23.12 -8.53
CA SER A 108 -11.18 -21.87 -9.30
C SER A 108 -9.78 -21.59 -9.83
N ARG A 109 -9.20 -20.44 -9.47
CA ARG A 109 -7.97 -19.90 -10.05
C ARG A 109 -6.75 -20.80 -9.80
N MET A 110 -6.76 -21.62 -8.74
CA MET A 110 -5.66 -22.57 -8.53
C MET A 110 -5.64 -23.64 -9.63
N MET A 111 -6.79 -24.20 -10.03
CA MET A 111 -6.85 -25.14 -11.14
C MET A 111 -6.47 -24.49 -12.47
N THR A 112 -6.98 -23.28 -12.75
CA THR A 112 -6.61 -22.55 -13.99
C THR A 112 -5.12 -22.23 -14.06
N ALA A 113 -4.46 -22.01 -12.92
CA ALA A 113 -3.02 -21.75 -12.82
C ALA A 113 -2.17 -23.04 -12.72
N GLY A 114 -2.75 -24.22 -12.87
CA GLY A 114 -2.05 -25.51 -12.75
C GLY A 114 -1.59 -25.84 -11.31
N GLN A 115 -2.11 -25.15 -10.30
CA GLN A 115 -1.81 -25.33 -8.89
C GLN A 115 -2.79 -26.29 -8.21
N LYS A 116 -3.15 -27.39 -8.87
CA LYS A 116 -4.02 -28.40 -8.26
C LYS A 116 -3.34 -28.99 -7.02
N LEU A 117 -4.06 -29.05 -5.91
CA LEU A 117 -3.63 -29.74 -4.71
C LEU A 117 -3.88 -31.23 -4.86
N SER A 118 -2.99 -32.07 -4.35
CA SER A 118 -3.34 -33.46 -4.09
C SER A 118 -4.31 -33.56 -2.90
N GLU A 119 -5.05 -34.66 -2.79
CA GLU A 119 -5.98 -34.91 -1.67
C GLU A 119 -5.28 -34.86 -0.30
N GLU A 120 -4.04 -35.33 -0.22
CA GLU A 120 -3.23 -35.25 1.00
C GLU A 120 -2.88 -33.80 1.32
N GLU A 121 -2.41 -33.04 0.32
CA GLU A 121 -2.08 -31.62 0.51
C GLU A 121 -3.32 -30.80 0.93
N TYR A 122 -4.47 -31.07 0.30
CA TYR A 122 -5.73 -30.44 0.65
C TYR A 122 -6.06 -30.65 2.13
N ARG A 123 -6.01 -31.91 2.59
CA ARG A 123 -6.28 -32.25 3.99
C ARG A 123 -5.30 -31.59 4.95
N GLN A 124 -4.00 -31.67 4.66
CA GLN A 124 -2.97 -31.08 5.52
C GLN A 124 -3.11 -29.56 5.63
N ILE A 125 -3.38 -28.89 4.51
CA ILE A 125 -3.59 -27.43 4.48
C ILE A 125 -4.85 -27.06 5.24
N LEU A 126 -5.96 -27.77 5.00
CA LEU A 126 -7.23 -27.44 5.65
C LEU A 126 -7.15 -27.67 7.17
N ASP A 127 -6.54 -28.76 7.61
CA ASP A 127 -6.34 -29.07 9.03
C ASP A 127 -5.48 -27.99 9.72
N TYR A 128 -4.37 -27.60 9.10
CA TYR A 128 -3.52 -26.51 9.60
C TYR A 128 -4.30 -25.19 9.72
N LEU A 129 -5.09 -24.83 8.71
CA LEU A 129 -5.88 -23.59 8.71
C LEU A 129 -6.98 -23.59 9.77
N VAL A 130 -7.69 -24.71 9.93
CA VAL A 130 -8.77 -24.84 10.90
C VAL A 130 -8.25 -24.78 12.34
N ARG A 131 -7.13 -25.46 12.63
CA ARG A 131 -6.53 -25.49 13.96
C ARG A 131 -5.97 -24.13 14.39
N ASN A 132 -5.53 -23.33 13.42
CA ASN A 132 -4.99 -21.99 13.62
C ASN A 132 -5.98 -20.86 13.28
N ALA A 133 -7.27 -21.19 13.13
CA ALA A 133 -8.30 -20.25 12.72
C ALA A 133 -8.58 -19.18 13.78
N GLY A 134 -9.16 -18.07 13.33
CA GLY A 134 -9.72 -17.05 14.23
C GLY A 134 -10.89 -17.63 15.05
N LYS A 135 -11.07 -17.09 16.25
CA LYS A 135 -12.21 -17.43 17.11
C LYS A 135 -13.49 -16.78 16.56
N SER A 136 -14.62 -17.47 16.72
CA SER A 136 -15.96 -16.99 16.37
C SER A 136 -16.62 -16.30 17.55
#